data_AF-A0A9E4FPL2-F1
#
_entry.id   AF-A0A9E4FPL2-F1
#
_cell.length_a   1.000
_cell.length_b   1.000
_cell.length_c   1.000
_cell.angle_alpha   90.00
_cell.angle_beta   90.00
_cell.angle_gamma   90.00
#
_symmetry.space_group_name_H-M   'P 1'
#
loop_
_entity.id
_entity.type
_entity.pdbx_description
1 polymer ?
#
loop_
_entity_poly.entity_id
_entity_poly.type
_entity_poly.pdbx_seq_one_letter_code
_entity_poly.pdbx_strand_id
1 'polypeptide(L)'
;VGFLEAQNSWVPGLLTRIEWDYANYRDSHAPYLSMTPKEYFRRNCWAAVEGSEPEIEPTAGLIGADRMCISTDYPHFDSNFPNVSNNLLGTVSRETAADILKGGASLYNFSEDDFAKAEAEASERSRKNGG
;
A
#
# COMPACT_ATOMS: atom_id res chain seq x y z
N VAL A 1 7.87 -6.43 4.66
CA VAL A 1 7.63 -5.65 5.90
C VAL A 1 6.46 -4.73 5.65
N GLY A 2 5.41 -4.81 6.47
CA GLY A 2 4.29 -3.86 6.43
C GLY A 2 4.41 -2.85 7.56
N PHE A 3 4.32 -1.56 7.25
CA PHE A 3 4.17 -0.48 8.22
C PHE A 3 2.68 -0.15 8.29
N LEU A 4 2.02 -0.48 9.40
CA LEU A 4 0.58 -0.34 9.60
C LEU A 4 0.31 0.74 10.67
N GLU A 5 -0.80 1.47 10.58
CA GLU A 5 -1.22 2.50 11.56
C GLU A 5 -0.19 3.64 11.76
N ALA A 6 0.58 3.96 10.72
CA ALA A 6 1.63 4.99 10.77
C ALA A 6 1.47 6.07 9.67
N GLN A 7 0.31 6.07 9.00
CA GLN A 7 0.14 6.71 7.69
C GLN A 7 1.25 6.26 6.71
N ASN A 8 1.32 6.89 5.53
CA ASN A 8 2.37 6.60 4.54
C ASN A 8 3.18 7.85 4.13
N SER A 9 2.76 9.03 4.57
CA SER A 9 3.27 10.33 4.11
C SER A 9 4.72 10.60 4.50
N TRP A 10 5.22 9.93 5.53
CA TRP A 10 6.62 9.99 5.96
C TRP A 10 7.57 9.29 4.98
N VAL A 11 7.09 8.29 4.23
CA VAL A 11 7.92 7.40 3.42
C VAL A 11 8.70 8.16 2.34
N PRO A 12 8.06 8.98 1.47
CA PRO A 12 8.80 9.67 0.41
C PRO A 12 9.86 10.63 0.96
N GLY A 13 9.54 11.33 2.05
CA GLY A 13 10.45 12.27 2.70
C GLY A 13 11.69 11.57 3.28
N LEU A 14 11.47 10.49 4.03
CA LEU A 14 12.57 9.71 4.61
C LEU A 14 13.43 9.07 3.53
N LEU A 15 12.82 8.40 2.54
CA LEU A 15 13.57 7.76 1.46
C LEU A 15 14.38 8.78 0.67
N THR A 16 13.82 9.95 0.37
CA THR A 16 14.56 11.01 -0.34
C THR A 16 15.76 11.49 0.48
N ARG A 17 15.58 11.69 1.80
CA ARG A 17 16.65 12.14 2.68
C ARG A 17 17.80 11.12 2.74
N ILE A 18 17.49 9.83 2.88
CA ILE A 18 18.50 8.77 2.93
C ILE A 18 19.18 8.60 1.56
N GLU A 19 18.44 8.76 0.45
CA GLU A 19 19.02 8.67 -0.91
C GLU A 19 20.08 9.74 -1.16
N TRP A 20 19.86 10.96 -0.66
CA TRP A 20 20.85 12.02 -0.75
C TRP A 20 22.13 11.68 0.01
N ASP A 21 22.01 11.04 1.19
CA ASP A 21 23.17 10.61 1.97
C ASP A 21 23.85 9.38 1.35
N TYR A 22 23.08 8.48 0.73
CA TYR A 22 23.58 7.24 0.15
C TYR A 22 24.69 7.49 -0.86
N ALA A 23 24.53 8.44 -1.78
CA ALA A 23 25.55 8.77 -2.78
C ALA A 23 26.87 9.29 -2.16
N ASN A 24 26.80 9.91 -0.98
CA ASN A 24 27.96 10.49 -0.31
C ASN A 24 28.67 9.52 0.64
N TYR A 25 27.90 8.64 1.29
CA TYR A 25 28.40 7.83 2.42
C TYR A 25 28.39 6.33 2.20
N ARG A 26 27.77 5.83 1.12
CA ARG A 26 27.67 4.38 0.85
C ARG A 26 29.03 3.70 0.94
N ASP A 27 30.02 4.15 0.17
CA ASP A 27 31.29 3.43 0.04
C ASP A 27 32.11 3.41 1.35
N SER A 28 31.88 4.39 2.24
CA SER A 28 32.60 4.50 3.52
C SER A 28 31.86 3.85 4.69
N HIS A 29 30.54 4.01 4.79
CA HIS A 29 29.76 3.59 5.97
C HIS A 29 28.85 2.39 5.70
N ALA A 30 28.46 2.15 4.45
CA ALA A 30 27.54 1.10 4.07
C ALA A 30 27.95 0.37 2.76
N PRO A 31 29.21 -0.06 2.59
CA PRO A 31 29.69 -0.65 1.33
C PRO A 31 29.03 -1.99 1.01
N TYR A 32 28.38 -2.60 2.01
CA TYR A 32 27.63 -3.85 1.89
C TYR A 32 26.25 -3.69 1.23
N LEU A 33 25.74 -2.47 1.07
CA LEU A 33 24.46 -2.23 0.40
C LEU A 33 24.63 -2.41 -1.11
N SER A 34 23.84 -3.30 -1.70
CA SER A 34 23.87 -3.61 -3.14
C SER A 34 22.81 -2.87 -3.95
N MET A 35 21.87 -2.18 -3.27
CA MET A 35 20.75 -1.46 -3.85
C MET A 35 20.59 -0.13 -3.13
N THR A 36 19.92 0.83 -3.75
CA THR A 36 19.59 2.09 -3.10
C THR A 36 18.48 1.89 -2.06
N PRO A 37 18.35 2.75 -1.04
CA PRO A 37 17.25 2.66 -0.07
C PRO A 37 15.85 2.65 -0.70
N LYS A 38 15.60 3.42 -1.77
CA LYS A 38 14.34 3.34 -2.55
C LYS A 38 14.12 1.98 -3.18
N GLU A 39 15.15 1.39 -3.78
CA GLU A 39 15.07 0.05 -4.37
C GLU A 39 14.82 -1.02 -3.31
N TYR A 40 15.45 -0.92 -2.13
CA TYR A 40 15.15 -1.79 -1.00
C TYR A 40 13.72 -1.64 -0.52
N PHE A 41 13.20 -0.43 -0.40
CA PHE A 41 11.80 -0.19 -0.04
C PHE A 41 10.87 -0.82 -1.07
N ARG A 42 11.10 -0.54 -2.37
CA ARG A 42 10.32 -1.09 -3.48
C ARG A 42 10.33 -2.61 -3.50
N ARG A 43 11.40 -3.26 -3.03
CA ARG A 43 11.47 -4.73 -2.98
C ARG A 43 10.79 -5.32 -1.74
N ASN A 44 10.92 -4.68 -0.58
CA ASN A 44 10.69 -5.35 0.71
C ASN A 44 9.59 -4.73 1.57
N CYS A 45 9.08 -3.54 1.24
CA CYS A 45 8.28 -2.73 2.15
C CYS A 45 6.91 -2.35 1.57
N TRP A 46 5.92 -2.27 2.45
CA TRP A 46 4.58 -1.74 2.20
C TRP A 46 4.20 -0.75 3.31
N ALA A 47 3.49 0.32 2.97
CA ALA A 47 2.97 1.29 3.93
C ALA A 47 1.44 1.40 3.83
N ALA A 48 0.74 1.29 4.97
CA ALA A 48 -0.71 1.25 4.99
C ALA A 48 -1.37 2.63 4.80
N VAL A 49 -2.64 2.60 4.40
CA VAL A 49 -3.57 3.73 4.37
C VAL A 49 -4.92 3.31 4.92
N GLU A 50 -5.66 4.27 5.50
CA GLU A 50 -7.01 4.11 6.05
C GLU A 50 -8.11 4.68 5.13
N GLY A 51 -7.70 5.25 3.99
CA GLY A 51 -8.55 5.58 2.84
C GLY A 51 -9.06 7.02 2.82
N SER A 52 -8.82 7.79 3.88
CA SER A 52 -9.27 9.18 4.02
C SER A 52 -8.15 10.20 4.05
N GLU A 53 -6.90 9.76 4.02
CA GLU A 53 -5.74 10.64 4.03
C GLU A 53 -5.64 11.40 2.70
N PRO A 54 -5.58 12.74 2.70
CA PRO A 54 -5.57 13.53 1.47
C PRO A 54 -4.31 13.31 0.61
N GLU A 55 -3.24 12.80 1.21
CA GLU A 55 -1.95 12.58 0.56
C GLU A 55 -1.77 11.21 -0.09
N ILE A 56 -2.78 10.33 -0.10
CA ILE A 56 -2.62 8.96 -0.65
C ILE A 56 -2.19 9.00 -2.11
N GLU A 57 -2.89 9.77 -2.97
CA GLU A 57 -2.58 9.87 -4.40
C GLU A 57 -1.16 10.39 -4.66
N PRO A 58 -0.73 11.55 -4.13
CA PRO A 58 0.63 12.03 -4.36
C PRO A 58 1.68 11.08 -3.76
N THR A 59 1.42 10.45 -2.62
CA THR A 59 2.34 9.47 -2.03
C THR A 59 2.46 8.23 -2.92
N ALA A 60 1.35 7.76 -3.50
CA ALA A 60 1.32 6.62 -4.41
C ALA A 60 2.17 6.90 -5.66
N GLY A 61 2.11 8.11 -6.19
CA GLY A 61 2.98 8.55 -7.28
C GLY A 61 4.48 8.58 -6.94
N LEU A 62 4.84 8.70 -5.65
CA LEU A 62 6.23 8.78 -5.19
C LEU A 62 6.86 7.43 -4.84
N ILE A 63 6.09 6.49 -4.28
CA ILE A 63 6.61 5.20 -3.79
C ILE A 63 6.07 3.98 -4.55
N GLY A 64 5.06 4.19 -5.41
CA GLY A 64 4.31 3.15 -6.11
C GLY A 64 3.08 2.71 -5.31
N ALA A 65 1.90 2.78 -5.94
CA ALA A 65 0.62 2.39 -5.34
C ALA A 65 0.60 0.92 -4.88
N ASP A 66 1.28 0.03 -5.60
CA ASP A 66 1.40 -1.40 -5.27
C ASP A 66 2.37 -1.70 -4.09
N ARG A 67 2.97 -0.66 -3.50
CA ARG A 67 3.68 -0.70 -2.20
C ARG A 67 2.92 0.00 -1.09
N MET A 68 1.64 0.22 -1.32
CA MET A 68 0.71 0.56 -0.27
C MET A 68 -0.24 -0.59 -0.03
N CYS A 69 -0.91 -0.58 1.11
CA CYS A 69 -1.98 -1.51 1.42
C CYS A 69 -3.09 -0.80 2.17
N ILE A 70 -4.33 -1.23 1.96
CA ILE A 70 -5.45 -0.71 2.74
C ILE A 70 -5.47 -1.40 4.11
N SER A 71 -5.74 -0.64 5.17
CA SER A 71 -6.06 -1.14 6.51
C SER A 71 -7.37 -0.55 6.96
N THR A 72 -8.22 -1.36 7.59
CA THR A 72 -9.42 -0.82 8.23
C THR A 72 -9.16 -0.32 9.64
N ASP A 73 -8.10 -0.80 10.27
CA ASP A 73 -7.77 -0.55 11.68
C ASP A 73 -8.96 -0.77 12.65
N TYR A 74 -9.86 -1.69 12.31
CA TYR A 74 -11.00 -1.99 13.16
C TYR A 74 -10.53 -2.74 14.43
N PRO A 75 -11.03 -2.40 15.63
CA PRO A 75 -12.11 -1.47 15.96
C PRO A 75 -11.64 -0.12 16.56
N HIS A 76 -10.50 0.41 16.11
CA HIS A 76 -9.92 1.62 16.71
C HIS A 76 -10.87 2.83 16.62
N PHE A 77 -10.69 3.78 17.54
CA PHE A 77 -11.62 4.90 17.72
C PHE A 77 -11.57 5.91 16.57
N ASP A 78 -10.43 6.00 15.90
CA ASP A 78 -10.11 6.83 14.74
C ASP A 78 -10.26 6.10 13.41
N SER A 79 -10.57 4.79 13.45
CA SER A 79 -10.88 4.00 12.27
C SER A 79 -12.08 4.56 11.50
N ASN A 80 -11.96 4.59 10.16
CA ASN A 80 -13.08 4.89 9.28
C ASN A 80 -14.01 3.70 9.02
N PHE A 81 -13.84 2.56 9.71
CA PHE A 81 -14.68 1.38 9.51
C PHE A 81 -16.18 1.72 9.76
N PRO A 82 -17.11 1.26 8.91
CA PRO A 82 -16.94 0.32 7.79
C PRO A 82 -16.66 0.96 6.42
N ASN A 83 -16.33 2.25 6.36
CA ASN A 83 -16.28 3.04 5.12
C ASN A 83 -14.89 3.15 4.47
N VAL A 84 -13.85 2.59 5.07
CA VAL A 84 -12.42 2.67 4.65
C VAL A 84 -12.24 2.47 3.14
N SER A 85 -12.76 1.36 2.58
CA SER A 85 -12.62 1.07 1.14
C SER A 85 -13.41 2.03 0.25
N ASN A 86 -14.58 2.49 0.70
CA ASN A 86 -15.37 3.48 -0.04
C ASN A 86 -14.67 4.84 -0.04
N ASN A 87 -14.08 5.21 1.09
CA ASN A 87 -13.30 6.44 1.23
C ASN A 87 -12.10 6.39 0.29
N LEU A 88 -11.33 5.28 0.28
CA LEU A 88 -10.21 5.12 -0.64
C LEU A 88 -10.64 5.33 -2.10
N LEU A 89 -11.72 4.68 -2.53
CA LEU A 89 -12.27 4.82 -3.89
C LEU A 89 -12.74 6.23 -4.24
N GLY A 90 -13.07 7.06 -3.23
CA GLY A 90 -13.44 8.47 -3.39
C GLY A 90 -12.25 9.44 -3.30
N THR A 91 -11.17 9.02 -2.63
CA THR A 91 -9.98 9.85 -2.38
C THR A 91 -8.98 9.79 -3.53
N VAL A 92 -8.84 8.63 -4.19
CA VAL A 92 -7.83 8.41 -5.23
C VAL A 92 -8.45 7.93 -6.54
N SER A 93 -7.66 7.94 -7.63
CA SER A 93 -8.05 7.38 -8.92
C SER A 93 -8.40 5.89 -8.79
N ARG A 94 -9.25 5.37 -9.68
CA ARG A 94 -9.62 3.95 -9.68
C ARG A 94 -8.40 3.03 -9.89
N GLU A 95 -7.43 3.48 -10.68
CA GLU A 95 -6.18 2.75 -10.93
C GLU A 95 -5.34 2.68 -9.66
N THR A 96 -5.10 3.83 -9.03
CA THR A 96 -4.38 3.92 -7.75
C THR A 96 -5.06 3.09 -6.66
N ALA A 97 -6.38 3.17 -6.52
CA ALA A 97 -7.13 2.36 -5.56
C ALA A 97 -6.98 0.86 -5.83
N ALA A 98 -7.06 0.43 -7.10
CA ALA A 98 -6.90 -0.97 -7.47
C ALA A 98 -5.50 -1.50 -7.11
N ASP A 99 -4.46 -0.70 -7.34
CA ASP A 99 -3.09 -1.09 -7.00
C ASP A 99 -2.85 -1.13 -5.49
N ILE A 100 -3.44 -0.21 -4.71
CA ILE A 100 -3.36 -0.24 -3.23
C ILE A 100 -4.03 -1.51 -2.69
N LEU A 101 -5.20 -1.87 -3.22
CA LEU A 101 -5.92 -3.08 -2.83
C LEU A 101 -5.10 -4.35 -3.18
N LYS A 102 -4.49 -4.40 -4.37
CA LYS A 102 -3.59 -5.49 -4.79
C LYS A 102 -2.26 -5.50 -4.01
N GLY A 103 -1.76 -4.33 -3.61
CA GLY A 103 -0.53 -4.20 -2.82
C GLY A 103 -0.67 -4.91 -1.48
N GLY A 104 -1.82 -4.76 -0.80
CA GLY A 104 -2.16 -5.54 0.39
C GLY A 104 -2.16 -7.05 0.14
N ALA A 105 -2.77 -7.50 -0.96
CA ALA A 105 -2.78 -8.91 -1.34
C ALA A 105 -1.36 -9.46 -1.58
N SER A 106 -0.49 -8.67 -2.21
CA SER A 106 0.92 -9.01 -2.44
C SER A 106 1.71 -9.12 -1.13
N LEU A 107 1.46 -8.23 -0.16
CA LEU A 107 2.08 -8.30 1.18
C LEU A 107 1.76 -9.62 1.89
N TYR A 108 0.53 -10.13 1.73
CA TYR A 108 0.07 -11.38 2.34
C TYR A 108 0.21 -12.61 1.44
N ASN A 109 0.91 -12.49 0.30
CA ASN A 109 1.17 -13.58 -0.65
C ASN A 109 -0.11 -14.25 -1.18
N PHE A 110 -1.13 -13.45 -1.47
CA PHE A 110 -2.32 -13.93 -2.19
C PHE A 110 -1.93 -14.25 -3.64
N SER A 111 -2.56 -15.30 -4.16
CA SER A 111 -2.31 -15.84 -5.49
C SER A 111 -3.51 -15.62 -6.41
N GLU A 112 -3.33 -15.89 -7.71
CA GLU A 112 -4.43 -15.91 -8.69
C GLU A 112 -5.56 -16.88 -8.28
N ASP A 113 -5.24 -17.98 -7.61
CA ASP A 113 -6.24 -18.91 -7.09
C ASP A 113 -7.12 -18.27 -6.00
N ASP A 114 -6.54 -17.38 -5.18
CA ASP A 114 -7.30 -16.66 -4.14
C ASP A 114 -8.23 -15.62 -4.76
N PHE A 115 -7.77 -14.94 -5.81
CA PHE A 115 -8.60 -14.02 -6.58
C PHE A 115 -9.72 -14.74 -7.34
N ALA A 116 -9.43 -15.89 -7.97
CA ALA A 116 -10.43 -16.69 -8.67
C ALA A 116 -11.54 -17.18 -7.73
N LYS A 117 -11.19 -17.59 -6.50
CA LYS A 117 -12.19 -17.94 -5.46
C LYS A 117 -13.06 -16.75 -5.09
N ALA A 118 -12.46 -15.57 -4.90
CA ALA A 118 -13.20 -14.36 -4.56
C ALA A 118 -14.17 -13.94 -5.68
N GLU A 119 -13.77 -14.08 -6.94
CA GLU A 119 -14.59 -13.76 -8.11
C GLU A 119 -15.77 -14.76 -8.27
N ALA A 120 -15.53 -16.05 -8.06
CA ALA A 120 -16.57 -17.07 -8.06
C ALA A 120 -17.65 -16.76 -7.00
N GLU A 121 -17.24 -16.44 -5.77
CA GLU A 121 -18.14 -16.07 -4.67
C GLU A 121 -18.94 -14.78 -4.98
N ALA A 122 -18.29 -13.76 -5.53
CA ALA A 122 -18.96 -12.51 -5.92
C ALA A 122 -20.01 -12.74 -7.02
N SER A 123 -19.70 -13.60 -7.99
CA SER A 123 -20.62 -14.00 -9.07
C SER A 123 -21.82 -14.77 -8.52
N GLU A 124 -21.59 -15.71 -7.60
CA GLU A 124 -22.68 -16.45 -6.93
C GLU A 124 -23.60 -15.56 -6.11
N ARG A 125 -23.05 -14.60 -5.34
CA ARG A 125 -23.83 -13.63 -4.57
C ARG A 125 -24.70 -12.75 -5.48
N SER A 126 -24.13 -12.27 -6.59
CA SER A 126 -24.86 -11.48 -7.58
C SER A 126 -26.03 -12.27 -8.17
N ARG A 127 -25.83 -13.56 -8.46
CA ARG A 127 -26.89 -14.46 -8.94
C ARG A 127 -28.00 -14.70 -7.91
N LYS A 128 -27.66 -14.80 -6.62
CA LYS A 128 -28.64 -14.98 -5.52
C LYS A 128 -29.45 -13.72 -5.21
N ASN A 129 -28.88 -12.53 -5.42
CA ASN A 129 -29.52 -11.24 -5.12
C ASN A 129 -30.31 -10.67 -6.32
N GLY A 130 -30.15 -11.24 -7.52
CA GLY A 130 -30.78 -10.79 -8.76
C GLY A 130 -31.97 -11.62 -9.22
N GLY A 131 -32.54 -12.48 -8.37
CA GLY A 131 -33.77 -13.25 -8.60
C GLY A 131 -34.79 -12.99 -7.52
#